data_AF-A0A9W9XST2-F1
#
_entry.id   AF-A0A9W9XST2-F1
#
_cell.length_a   1.000
_cell.length_b   1.000
_cell.length_c   1.000
_cell.angle_alpha   90.00
_cell.angle_beta   90.00
_cell.angle_gamma   90.00
#
_symmetry.space_group_name_H-M   'P 1'
#
loop_
_entity.id
_entity.type
_entity.pdbx_description
1 polymer ?
#
loop_
_entity_poly.entity_id
_entity_poly.type
_entity_poly.pdbx_seq_one_letter_code
_entity_poly.pdbx_strand_id
1 'polypeptide(L)'
;MVSASDPIIVVGAGAVSLSVALHLALRGYTNVSVFAKNDSIPFGDLTNVYRAAQDAGVQFSLGQQVDQIAYVSTLAGKKNAGIRTRNGFYPSSLVIIEAGAGDNSSEIGQLHGPNSLAIPLSSYTNTNSKSLVEYVPQTSSSVILLSRNSAQSSHISLVGQLVLDLLAATSGQQSENSSQPLSKL
;
A
#
# COMPACT_ATOMS: atom_id res chain seq x y z
N MET A 1 11.55 -4.34 -7.24
CA MET A 1 10.94 -3.30 -8.09
C MET A 1 9.56 -3.79 -8.49
N VAL A 2 8.55 -2.94 -8.46
CA VAL A 2 7.16 -3.27 -8.84
C VAL A 2 6.96 -2.85 -10.30
N SER A 3 6.47 -3.76 -11.14
CA SER A 3 6.17 -3.51 -12.55
C SER A 3 4.76 -2.93 -12.72
N ALA A 4 4.48 -2.25 -13.83
CA ALA A 4 3.16 -1.65 -14.08
C ALA A 4 2.00 -2.66 -14.13
N SER A 5 2.29 -3.91 -14.50
CA SER A 5 1.31 -5.00 -14.54
C SER A 5 1.24 -5.82 -13.24
N ASP A 6 2.16 -5.58 -12.30
CA ASP A 6 2.17 -6.30 -11.04
C ASP A 6 0.92 -5.93 -10.21
N PRO A 7 0.29 -6.88 -9.50
CA PRO A 7 -0.88 -6.57 -8.70
C PRO A 7 -0.52 -5.66 -7.53
N ILE A 8 -1.21 -4.51 -7.45
CA ILE A 8 -1.11 -3.53 -6.38
C ILE A 8 -2.45 -3.48 -5.65
N ILE A 9 -2.40 -3.66 -4.34
CA ILE A 9 -3.58 -3.60 -3.48
C ILE A 9 -3.54 -2.34 -2.62
N VAL A 10 -4.60 -1.56 -2.64
CA VAL A 10 -4.82 -0.40 -1.76
C VAL A 10 -5.88 -0.77 -0.73
N VAL A 11 -5.59 -0.57 0.56
CA VAL A 11 -6.49 -0.91 1.67
C VAL A 11 -7.04 0.38 2.27
N GLY A 12 -8.36 0.55 2.18
CA GLY A 12 -9.08 1.77 2.51
C GLY A 12 -9.70 2.42 1.26
N ALA A 13 -10.82 3.11 1.43
CA ALA A 13 -11.49 3.88 0.37
C ALA A 13 -11.80 5.32 0.79
N GLY A 14 -10.89 5.91 1.57
CA GLY A 14 -10.91 7.34 1.86
C GLY A 14 -10.38 8.18 0.69
N ALA A 15 -10.40 9.50 0.87
CA ALA A 15 -9.90 10.45 -0.13
C ALA A 15 -8.45 10.17 -0.55
N VAL A 16 -7.60 9.79 0.41
CA VAL A 16 -6.19 9.50 0.18
C VAL A 16 -6.03 8.23 -0.66
N SER A 17 -6.67 7.13 -0.26
CA SER A 17 -6.63 5.87 -1.02
C SER A 17 -7.17 6.01 -2.44
N LEU A 18 -8.26 6.74 -2.63
CA LEU A 18 -8.85 7.00 -3.96
C LEU A 18 -7.91 7.82 -4.84
N SER A 19 -7.27 8.85 -4.28
CA SER A 19 -6.27 9.66 -4.98
C SER A 19 -5.09 8.79 -5.42
N VAL A 20 -4.55 7.94 -4.54
CA VAL A 20 -3.44 7.04 -4.87
C VAL A 20 -3.83 6.06 -5.98
N ALA A 21 -4.99 5.41 -5.86
CA ALA A 21 -5.45 4.44 -6.85
C ALA A 21 -5.62 5.08 -8.24
N LEU A 22 -6.23 6.27 -8.31
CA LEU A 22 -6.38 7.02 -9.55
C LEU A 22 -5.01 7.38 -10.15
N HIS A 23 -4.08 7.90 -9.35
CA HIS A 23 -2.76 8.29 -9.85
C HIS A 23 -1.93 7.10 -10.34
N LEU A 24 -2.04 5.94 -9.70
CA LEU A 24 -1.41 4.71 -10.19
C LEU A 24 -1.98 4.34 -11.58
N ALA A 25 -3.31 4.31 -11.72
CA ALA A 25 -3.94 3.99 -13.00
C ALA A 25 -3.55 4.99 -14.10
N LEU A 26 -3.56 6.30 -13.80
CA LEU A 26 -3.14 7.35 -14.74
C LEU A 26 -1.67 7.27 -15.14
N ARG A 27 -0.81 6.61 -14.34
CA ARG A 27 0.60 6.37 -14.67
C ARG A 27 0.85 5.02 -15.32
N GLY A 28 -0.22 4.31 -15.71
CA GLY A 28 -0.14 3.07 -16.47
C GLY A 28 -0.03 1.82 -15.62
N TYR A 29 -0.22 1.90 -14.29
CA TYR A 29 -0.39 0.70 -13.49
C TYR A 29 -1.77 0.08 -13.77
N THR A 30 -1.79 -1.10 -14.38
CA THR A 30 -3.03 -1.69 -14.93
C THR A 30 -3.71 -2.70 -13.99
N ASN A 31 -3.08 -3.04 -12.87
CA ASN A 31 -3.56 -4.07 -11.96
C ASN A 31 -3.69 -3.52 -10.52
N VAL A 32 -4.55 -2.51 -10.38
CA VAL A 32 -4.77 -1.81 -9.11
C VAL A 32 -6.14 -2.20 -8.56
N SER A 33 -6.17 -2.71 -7.33
CA SER A 33 -7.40 -3.09 -6.62
C SER A 33 -7.51 -2.37 -5.29
N VAL A 34 -8.68 -1.82 -4.98
CA VAL A 34 -8.99 -1.14 -3.72
C VAL A 34 -9.93 -2.01 -2.89
N PHE A 35 -9.55 -2.29 -1.64
CA PHE A 35 -10.36 -3.05 -0.68
C PHE A 35 -10.86 -2.13 0.43
N ALA A 36 -12.16 -2.15 0.68
CA ALA A 36 -12.79 -1.31 1.68
C ALA A 36 -13.75 -2.12 2.56
N LYS A 37 -13.70 -1.88 3.87
CA LYS A 37 -14.62 -2.47 4.84
C LYS A 37 -16.08 -2.06 4.61
N ASN A 38 -16.31 -0.84 4.10
CA ASN A 38 -17.65 -0.31 3.88
C ASN A 38 -18.20 -0.77 2.54
N ASP A 39 -19.50 -1.04 2.48
CA ASP A 39 -20.23 -1.44 1.26
C ASP A 39 -20.46 -0.27 0.30
N SER A 40 -20.15 0.95 0.74
CA SER A 40 -20.28 2.19 -0.03
C SER A 40 -19.08 3.12 0.19
N ILE A 41 -18.68 3.82 -0.87
CA ILE A 41 -17.75 4.95 -0.79
C ILE A 41 -18.44 6.13 -0.10
N PRO A 42 -17.74 6.96 0.70
CA PRO A 42 -18.35 8.16 1.27
C PRO A 42 -18.98 9.05 0.19
N PHE A 43 -20.27 9.34 0.34
CA PHE A 43 -21.03 10.21 -0.56
C PHE A 43 -20.52 11.66 -0.50
N GLY A 44 -20.61 12.39 -1.61
CA GLY A 44 -20.13 13.77 -1.74
C GLY A 44 -18.93 13.90 -2.67
N ASP A 45 -17.95 14.73 -2.28
CA ASP A 45 -16.79 15.14 -3.10
C ASP A 45 -15.93 14.00 -3.65
N LEU A 46 -16.02 12.79 -3.08
CA LEU A 46 -15.23 11.63 -3.51
C LEU A 46 -15.87 10.83 -4.65
N THR A 47 -17.13 11.09 -4.98
CA THR A 47 -17.86 10.34 -6.02
C THR A 47 -17.17 10.48 -7.38
N ASN A 48 -16.73 11.70 -7.72
CA ASN A 48 -16.08 11.95 -9.00
C ASN A 48 -14.70 11.30 -9.08
N VAL A 49 -13.94 11.29 -7.98
CA VAL A 49 -12.63 10.63 -7.91
C VAL A 49 -12.77 9.12 -8.02
N TYR A 50 -13.75 8.54 -7.31
CA TYR A 50 -14.08 7.13 -7.40
C TYR A 50 -14.44 6.72 -8.84
N ARG A 51 -15.35 7.46 -9.48
CA ARG A 51 -15.73 7.20 -10.88
C ARG A 51 -14.55 7.34 -11.83
N ALA A 52 -13.75 8.40 -11.69
CA ALA A 52 -12.55 8.58 -12.50
C ALA A 52 -11.55 7.42 -12.32
N ALA A 53 -11.40 6.90 -11.10
CA ALA A 53 -10.55 5.75 -10.84
C ALA A 53 -11.09 4.47 -11.50
N GLN A 54 -12.41 4.24 -11.43
CA GLN A 54 -13.05 3.12 -12.15
C GLN A 54 -12.87 3.24 -13.66
N ASP A 55 -13.11 4.42 -14.22
CA ASP A 55 -12.96 4.69 -15.66
C ASP A 55 -11.49 4.51 -16.11
N ALA A 56 -10.53 4.73 -15.21
CA ALA A 56 -9.11 4.46 -15.42
C ALA A 56 -8.72 2.97 -15.22
N GLY A 57 -9.66 2.09 -14.86
CA GLY A 57 -9.46 0.64 -14.74
C GLY A 57 -9.18 0.12 -13.33
N VAL A 58 -9.31 0.95 -12.29
CA VAL A 58 -9.18 0.51 -10.89
C VAL A 58 -10.35 -0.38 -10.49
N GLN A 59 -10.05 -1.53 -9.88
CA GLN A 59 -11.06 -2.46 -9.38
C GLN A 59 -11.38 -2.19 -7.91
N PHE A 60 -12.65 -2.27 -7.53
CA PHE A 60 -13.10 -1.99 -6.17
C PHE A 60 -13.80 -3.21 -5.55
N SER A 61 -13.32 -3.62 -4.39
CA SER A 61 -13.90 -4.66 -3.53
C SER A 61 -14.46 -4.00 -2.27
N LEU A 62 -15.70 -3.52 -2.37
CA LEU A 62 -16.44 -2.89 -1.27
C LEU A 62 -17.07 -3.94 -0.36
N GLY A 63 -17.27 -3.61 0.92
CA GLY A 63 -17.75 -4.53 1.95
C GLY A 63 -16.76 -5.63 2.33
N GLN A 64 -15.53 -5.52 1.84
CA GLN A 64 -14.51 -6.52 2.01
C GLN A 64 -13.45 -6.04 3.00
N GLN A 65 -13.61 -6.50 4.25
CA GLN A 65 -12.63 -6.26 5.29
C GLN A 65 -11.34 -7.06 5.02
N VAL A 66 -10.22 -6.34 5.04
CA VAL A 66 -8.89 -6.94 5.08
C VAL A 66 -8.52 -7.22 6.53
N ASP A 67 -8.26 -8.48 6.83
CA ASP A 67 -7.97 -8.94 8.19
C ASP A 67 -6.46 -8.93 8.45
N GLN A 68 -5.66 -9.34 7.46
CA GLN A 68 -4.23 -9.55 7.61
C GLN A 68 -3.45 -9.27 6.31
N ILE A 69 -2.18 -8.91 6.47
CA ILE A 69 -1.17 -8.94 5.41
C ILE A 69 -0.36 -10.22 5.56
N ALA A 70 -0.28 -11.00 4.48
CA ALA A 70 0.52 -12.22 4.43
C ALA A 70 1.90 -11.91 3.86
N TYR A 71 2.90 -12.59 4.40
CA TYR A 71 4.29 -12.39 4.07
C TYR A 71 4.98 -13.72 3.74
N VAL A 72 6.05 -13.61 2.97
CA VAL A 72 7.07 -14.65 2.81
C VAL A 72 8.39 -14.16 3.39
N SER A 73 9.15 -15.05 4.03
CA SER A 73 10.48 -14.72 4.56
C SER A 73 11.45 -14.42 3.43
N THR A 74 12.36 -13.48 3.68
CA THR A 74 13.50 -13.17 2.80
C THR A 74 14.77 -13.11 3.65
N LEU A 75 15.94 -13.12 3.00
CA LEU A 75 17.23 -13.02 3.72
C LEU A 75 17.37 -11.71 4.53
N ALA A 76 16.69 -10.64 4.11
CA ALA A 76 16.75 -9.31 4.71
C ALA A 76 15.50 -8.92 5.51
N GLY A 77 14.58 -9.88 5.76
CA GLY A 77 13.32 -9.65 6.46
C GLY A 77 12.17 -10.45 5.85
N LYS A 78 11.15 -9.75 5.36
CA LYS A 78 10.00 -10.36 4.71
C LYS A 78 9.54 -9.57 3.50
N LYS A 79 8.74 -10.19 2.63
CA LYS A 79 8.09 -9.55 1.49
C LYS A 79 6.61 -9.87 1.53
N ASN A 80 5.77 -8.89 1.25
CA ASN A 80 4.34 -9.08 1.09
C ASN A 80 4.09 -10.14 0.00
N ALA A 81 3.18 -11.05 0.32
CA ALA A 81 2.65 -12.04 -0.61
C ALA A 81 1.22 -11.70 -1.05
N GLY A 82 0.53 -10.85 -0.30
CA GLY A 82 -0.87 -10.51 -0.53
C GLY A 82 -1.63 -10.20 0.76
N ILE A 83 -2.93 -10.02 0.62
CA ILE A 83 -3.85 -9.76 1.73
C ILE A 83 -4.76 -10.95 1.98
N ARG A 84 -5.20 -11.10 3.23
CA ARG A 84 -6.26 -12.03 3.62
C ARG A 84 -7.51 -11.25 4.03
N THR A 85 -8.64 -11.74 3.55
CA THR A 85 -9.98 -11.27 3.88
C THR A 85 -10.81 -12.48 4.30
N ARG A 86 -11.99 -12.26 4.88
CA ARG A 86 -12.96 -13.34 5.15
C ARG A 86 -13.33 -14.17 3.91
N ASN A 87 -13.27 -13.57 2.72
CA ASN A 87 -13.67 -14.22 1.46
C ASN A 87 -12.50 -14.95 0.76
N GLY A 88 -11.28 -14.82 1.26
CA GLY A 88 -10.12 -15.50 0.68
C GLY A 88 -8.84 -14.68 0.67
N PHE A 89 -7.87 -15.19 -0.08
CA PHE A 89 -6.53 -14.64 -0.22
C PHE A 89 -6.35 -13.97 -1.58
N TYR A 90 -5.75 -12.78 -1.59
CA TYR A 90 -5.51 -11.97 -2.79
C TYR A 90 -4.02 -11.67 -2.92
N PRO A 91 -3.32 -12.24 -3.91
CA PRO A 91 -1.88 -12.04 -4.06
C PRO A 91 -1.56 -10.62 -4.52
N SER A 92 -0.44 -10.08 -4.07
CA SER A 92 0.05 -8.78 -4.55
C SER A 92 1.56 -8.65 -4.48
N SER A 93 2.11 -7.78 -5.33
CA SER A 93 3.51 -7.37 -5.28
C SER A 93 3.73 -6.17 -4.36
N LEU A 94 2.68 -5.38 -4.13
CA LEU A 94 2.67 -4.20 -3.28
C LEU A 94 1.32 -4.08 -2.55
N VAL A 95 1.36 -3.71 -1.27
CA VAL A 95 0.18 -3.28 -0.51
C VAL A 95 0.39 -1.84 -0.03
N ILE A 96 -0.61 -1.00 -0.24
CA ILE A 96 -0.65 0.38 0.24
C ILE A 96 -1.79 0.46 1.26
N ILE A 97 -1.48 0.87 2.50
CA ILE A 97 -2.42 0.85 3.61
C ILE A 97 -2.72 2.26 4.05
N GLU A 98 -3.99 2.67 4.03
CA GLU A 98 -4.42 3.89 4.72
C GLU A 98 -4.59 3.61 6.21
N ALA A 99 -3.86 4.32 7.06
CA ALA A 99 -3.93 4.17 8.50
C ALA A 99 -5.36 4.42 9.02
N GLY A 100 -5.86 3.51 9.85
CA GLY A 100 -7.26 3.54 10.30
C GLY A 100 -8.25 2.93 9.31
N ALA A 101 -7.79 2.08 8.36
CA ALA A 101 -8.66 1.21 7.59
C ALA A 101 -9.04 -0.09 8.36
N GLY A 102 -8.39 -0.35 9.49
CA GLY A 102 -8.47 -1.59 10.28
C GLY A 102 -9.31 -1.50 11.56
N ASP A 103 -10.10 -0.44 11.74
CA ASP A 103 -10.77 -0.09 12.99
C ASP A 103 -11.80 -1.17 13.40
N ASN A 104 -11.34 -2.09 14.23
CA ASN A 104 -12.17 -3.00 15.00
C ASN A 104 -11.91 -2.66 16.46
N SER A 105 -12.89 -2.03 17.11
CA SER A 105 -12.98 -2.03 18.57
C SER A 105 -13.28 -3.46 19.04
N SER A 106 -12.27 -4.32 19.09
CA SER A 106 -12.30 -5.61 19.80
C SER A 106 -10.87 -6.10 19.96
N GLU A 107 -10.45 -6.23 21.22
CA GLU A 107 -9.36 -7.10 21.63
C GLU A 107 -9.39 -8.42 20.85
N ILE A 108 -8.25 -8.81 20.30
CA ILE A 108 -7.72 -10.18 20.40
C ILE A 108 -6.22 -10.07 20.25
N GLY A 109 -5.53 -10.50 21.32
CA GLY A 109 -4.33 -11.29 21.21
C GLY A 109 -3.06 -10.54 20.87
N GLN A 110 -2.24 -10.36 21.91
CA GLN A 110 -0.79 -10.32 21.77
C GLN A 110 -0.34 -11.35 20.71
N LEU A 111 0.09 -10.90 19.54
CA LEU A 111 0.74 -11.80 18.57
C LEU A 111 2.25 -11.65 18.72
N HIS A 112 2.76 -12.66 19.39
CA HIS A 112 4.16 -13.00 19.61
C HIS A 112 4.98 -12.92 18.31
N GLY A 113 6.13 -12.25 18.42
CA GLY A 113 7.34 -12.59 17.68
C GLY A 113 7.61 -11.77 16.40
N PRO A 114 8.85 -11.24 16.23
CA PRO A 114 9.26 -10.45 15.05
C PRO A 114 9.20 -11.20 13.70
N ASN A 115 8.87 -12.51 13.69
CA ASN A 115 8.86 -13.37 12.52
C ASN A 115 7.45 -13.84 12.07
N SER A 116 6.37 -13.22 12.55
CA SER A 116 5.04 -13.58 12.05
C SER A 116 4.90 -13.27 10.55
N LEU A 117 4.54 -14.29 9.78
CA LEU A 117 4.24 -14.21 8.34
C LEU A 117 2.78 -13.85 8.05
N ALA A 118 1.98 -13.63 9.08
CA ALA A 118 0.63 -13.09 8.96
C ALA A 118 0.46 -12.00 10.02
N ILE A 119 0.36 -10.75 9.58
CA ILE A 119 0.26 -9.59 10.47
C ILE A 119 -1.15 -9.03 10.35
N PRO A 120 -1.89 -8.89 11.47
CA PRO A 120 -3.20 -8.24 11.47
C PRO A 120 -3.15 -6.83 10.87
N LEU A 121 -4.17 -6.46 10.10
CA LEU A 121 -4.28 -5.10 9.57
C LEU A 121 -4.32 -4.05 10.70
N SER A 122 -4.91 -4.41 11.84
CA SER A 122 -4.95 -3.57 13.05
C SER A 122 -3.56 -3.23 13.62
N SER A 123 -2.51 -3.96 13.25
CA SER A 123 -1.13 -3.64 13.63
C SER A 123 -0.53 -2.48 12.83
N TYR A 124 -1.16 -2.07 11.71
CA TYR A 124 -0.71 -0.96 10.87
C TYR A 124 -1.45 0.32 11.26
N THR A 125 -1.13 0.84 12.44
CA THR A 125 -1.59 2.16 12.87
C THR A 125 -0.49 3.18 12.59
N ASN A 126 -0.87 4.32 12.01
CA ASN A 126 0.04 5.44 11.79
C ASN A 126 -0.58 6.74 12.31
N THR A 127 -0.69 6.85 13.62
CA THR A 127 -1.27 8.03 14.28
C THR A 127 -0.23 9.08 14.65
N ASN A 128 1.07 8.77 14.56
CA ASN A 128 2.16 9.60 15.09
C ASN A 128 3.32 9.87 14.11
N SER A 129 3.26 9.41 12.85
CA SER A 129 4.34 9.71 11.88
C SER A 129 4.30 11.17 11.41
N LYS A 130 5.49 11.78 11.28
CA LYS A 130 5.67 13.09 10.65
C LYS A 130 5.65 12.99 9.12
N SER A 131 5.74 11.79 8.55
CA SER A 131 5.66 11.55 7.10
C SER A 131 4.24 11.12 6.70
N LEU A 132 3.79 11.59 5.54
CA LEU A 132 2.49 11.23 4.97
C LEU A 132 2.52 9.85 4.30
N VAL A 133 3.67 9.46 3.76
CA VAL A 133 3.89 8.19 3.04
C VAL A 133 5.23 7.60 3.50
N GLU A 134 5.25 6.34 3.89
CA GLU A 134 6.49 5.64 4.24
C GLU A 134 6.42 4.13 3.95
N TYR A 135 7.57 3.52 3.67
CA TYR A 135 7.65 2.06 3.63
C TYR A 135 7.63 1.48 5.04
N VAL A 136 6.92 0.38 5.22
CA VAL A 136 7.00 -0.40 6.46
C VAL A 136 8.39 -1.05 6.53
N PRO A 137 9.17 -0.84 7.61
CA PRO A 137 10.51 -1.40 7.73
C PRO A 137 10.52 -2.93 7.60
N GLN A 138 11.63 -3.46 7.07
CA GLN A 138 11.85 -4.92 6.93
C GLN A 138 10.82 -5.65 6.05
N THR A 139 10.05 -4.93 5.22
CA THR A 139 9.09 -5.51 4.27
C THR A 139 9.60 -5.56 2.83
N SER A 140 10.91 -5.44 2.60
CA SER A 140 11.50 -5.44 1.24
C SER A 140 10.84 -4.42 0.30
N SER A 141 10.44 -3.26 0.83
CA SER A 141 9.73 -2.18 0.10
C SER A 141 8.45 -2.65 -0.60
N SER A 142 7.72 -3.60 0.01
CA SER A 142 6.48 -4.18 -0.55
C SER A 142 5.22 -3.82 0.23
N VAL A 143 5.34 -3.01 1.29
CA VAL A 143 4.21 -2.41 2.00
C VAL A 143 4.47 -0.93 2.25
N ILE A 144 3.53 -0.08 1.84
CA ILE A 144 3.52 1.37 2.07
C ILE A 144 2.41 1.69 3.06
N LEU A 145 2.70 2.55 4.02
CA LEU A 145 1.76 3.06 5.00
C LEU A 145 1.50 4.54 4.72
N LEU A 146 0.21 4.89 4.57
CA LEU A 146 -0.26 6.25 4.39
C LEU A 146 -0.80 6.77 5.72
N SER A 147 -0.26 7.89 6.18
CA SER A 147 -0.70 8.56 7.40
C SER A 147 -1.93 9.42 7.13
N ARG A 148 -2.90 9.38 8.05
CA ARG A 148 -4.06 10.29 8.06
C ARG A 148 -3.82 11.41 9.08
N ASN A 149 -2.76 12.20 8.89
CA ASN A 149 -2.55 13.39 9.72
C ASN A 149 -3.39 14.56 9.18
N SER A 150 -4.42 14.97 9.94
CA SER A 150 -5.36 16.05 9.59
C SER A 150 -4.69 17.43 9.44
N ALA A 151 -3.47 17.61 9.93
CA ALA A 151 -2.74 18.88 9.84
C ALA A 151 -2.28 19.24 8.40
N GLN A 152 -2.39 18.33 7.42
CA GLN A 152 -1.95 18.52 6.03
C GLN A 152 -3.07 18.34 4.99
N SER A 153 -4.33 18.57 5.38
CA SER A 153 -5.51 18.51 4.50
C SER A 153 -5.34 19.27 3.16
N SER A 154 -4.51 20.32 3.12
CA SER A 154 -4.18 21.09 1.92
C SER A 154 -3.35 20.35 0.85
N HIS A 155 -2.88 19.12 1.10
CA HIS A 155 -1.99 18.37 0.20
C HIS A 155 -2.56 17.02 -0.30
N ILE A 156 -3.86 16.74 -0.15
CA ILE A 156 -4.46 15.46 -0.60
C ILE A 156 -4.21 15.18 -2.10
N SER A 157 -4.14 16.22 -2.93
CA SER A 157 -3.79 16.11 -4.35
C SER A 157 -2.36 15.63 -4.62
N LEU A 158 -1.44 15.75 -3.65
CA LEU A 158 -0.03 15.37 -3.80
C LEU A 158 0.28 13.95 -3.32
N VAL A 159 -0.61 13.30 -2.55
CA VAL A 159 -0.28 11.98 -1.96
C VAL A 159 -0.06 10.91 -3.03
N GLY A 160 -0.87 10.94 -4.09
CA GLY A 160 -0.67 10.07 -5.25
C GLY A 160 0.71 10.25 -5.87
N GLN A 161 1.16 11.50 -6.03
CA GLN A 161 2.49 11.80 -6.56
C GLN A 161 3.61 11.35 -5.61
N LEU A 162 3.45 11.52 -4.29
CA LEU A 162 4.44 11.06 -3.31
C LEU A 162 4.64 9.54 -3.32
N VAL A 163 3.55 8.77 -3.47
CA VAL A 163 3.64 7.31 -3.64
C VAL A 163 4.41 6.97 -4.91
N LEU A 164 4.13 7.66 -6.01
CA LEU A 164 4.81 7.44 -7.28
C LEU A 164 6.29 7.82 -7.23
N ASP A 165 6.63 8.92 -6.55
CA ASP A 165 8.02 9.35 -6.34
C ASP A 165 8.77 8.33 -5.49
N LEU A 166 8.12 7.73 -4.47
CA LEU A 166 8.70 6.69 -3.64
C LEU A 166 8.94 5.38 -4.42
N LEU A 167 8.02 5.02 -5.33
CA LEU A 167 8.19 3.90 -6.25
C LEU A 167 9.34 4.16 -7.24
N ALA A 168 9.43 5.37 -7.78
CA ALA A 168 10.49 5.80 -8.70
C ALA A 168 11.87 5.86 -8.01
N ALA A 169 11.96 6.35 -6.77
CA ALA A 169 13.20 6.39 -6.01
C ALA A 169 13.78 4.98 -5.76
N THR A 170 12.90 3.99 -5.65
CA THR A 170 13.30 2.58 -5.52
C THR A 170 13.78 2.00 -6.86
N SER A 171 13.40 2.59 -8.00
CA SER A 171 13.87 2.19 -9.34
C SER A 171 15.26 2.74 -9.70
N GLY A 172 15.71 3.82 -9.05
CA GLY A 172 16.98 4.49 -9.33
C GLY A 172 18.22 3.94 -8.61
N GLN A 173 18.09 2.94 -7.72
CA GLN A 173 19.20 2.39 -6.94
C GLN A 173 19.89 1.16 -7.58
N GLN A 174 19.76 0.97 -8.90
CA GLN A 174 20.62 0.05 -9.67
C GLN A 174 21.15 0.73 -10.93
N SER A 175 22.16 1.59 -10.79
CA SER A 175 23.20 1.79 -11.81
C SER A 175 24.35 2.64 -11.25
N GLU A 176 25.14 2.07 -10.34
CA GLU A 176 26.56 2.44 -10.20
C GLU A 176 27.29 1.33 -9.43
N ASN A 177 27.39 0.16 -10.05
CA ASN A 177 28.43 -0.79 -9.71
C ASN A 177 28.78 -1.64 -10.94
N SER A 178 29.38 -0.99 -11.94
CA SER A 178 30.05 -1.70 -13.04
C SER A 178 31.37 -1.01 -13.35
N SER A 179 32.41 -1.40 -12.62
CA SER A 179 33.79 -1.47 -13.12
C SER A 179 34.62 -2.33 -12.16
N GLN A 180 34.61 -3.63 -12.41
CA GLN A 180 35.70 -4.56 -12.08
C GLN A 180 36.21 -5.14 -13.43
N PRO A 181 37.42 -5.74 -13.56
CA PRO A 181 38.57 -5.77 -12.66
C PRO A 181 39.97 -5.69 -13.36
N LEU A 182 41.05 -5.77 -12.55
CA LEU A 182 42.40 -6.31 -12.82
C LEU A 182 43.29 -5.71 -13.95
N SER A 183 44.48 -5.22 -13.59
CA SER A 183 45.75 -5.92 -13.91
C SER A 183 46.98 -5.32 -13.19
N LYS A 184 47.70 -6.22 -12.52
CA LYS A 184 49.11 -6.18 -12.05
C LYS A 184 50.06 -5.22 -12.80
N LEU A 185 50.86 -4.43 -12.07
CA LEU A 185 52.33 -4.55 -11.86
C LEU A 185 52.86 -3.31 -11.15
#